data_AF-A0A812LLK3-F1
#
_entry.id   AF-A0A812LLK3-F1
#
_cell.length_a   1.000
_cell.length_b   1.000
_cell.length_c   1.000
_cell.angle_alpha   90.00
_cell.angle_beta   90.00
_cell.angle_gamma   90.00
#
_symmetry.space_group_name_H-M   'P 1'
#
loop_
_entity.id
_entity.type
_entity.pdbx_description
1 polymer ?
#
loop_
_entity_poly.entity_id
_entity_poly.type
_entity_poly.pdbx_seq_one_letter_code
_entity_poly.pdbx_strand_id
1 'polypeptide(L)'
;MLSFKAMACVAFGALPSVAIRASRDFATSNEDCWGNWTAPDTLDTLIAIMTKSMEHQCRSEVKGLLEGLFAECTETESSSEEECLHDLFGWFIGENRLGGLASKLALAPQEAMLWAGFYDGDPRGLNHTALQRFSNMVDTSIVHPSTILGKVVQKNNDLLGCRGDPGASTPCFKGWRMWDKGPVVNFWTGASQAFVHGMALKKQSSVVAVLNKGLHRMEEWSLLDSVFWNYELPTLGDEIAEMSHSDFRPQLLLVDMRGTCEKLTLWVAGRLEDRDMISVGVWLSRKPIICFDCAEGQCDLDDALAARVRSCLGIDDSSSSSVSPSCPRFVKTLGMNDRMILVEGPH
;
A
#
# COMPACT_ATOMS: atom_id res chain seq x y z
N MET A 1 -7.82 28.27 13.52
CA MET A 1 -8.44 27.13 12.83
C MET A 1 -7.84 27.08 11.43
N LEU A 2 -6.73 26.36 11.27
CA LEU A 2 -5.97 26.29 10.02
C LEU A 2 -6.46 25.11 9.16
N SER A 3 -6.55 25.36 7.86
CA SER A 3 -7.30 24.62 6.84
C SER A 3 -6.64 23.31 6.38
N PHE A 4 -7.48 22.27 6.28
CA PHE A 4 -7.44 20.91 5.70
C PHE A 4 -6.69 20.66 4.34
N LYS A 5 -5.67 21.46 3.98
CA LYS A 5 -5.15 21.55 2.59
C LYS A 5 -4.11 20.51 2.12
N ALA A 6 -3.83 19.42 2.83
CA ALA A 6 -2.70 18.56 2.43
C ALA A 6 -2.82 17.09 2.86
N MET A 7 -3.93 16.41 2.54
CA MET A 7 -4.25 15.12 3.15
C MET A 7 -3.73 13.85 2.43
N ALA A 8 -3.08 13.91 1.26
CA ALA A 8 -2.47 12.69 0.67
C ALA A 8 -1.15 12.85 -0.13
N CYS A 9 -0.37 13.89 0.16
CA CYS A 9 0.96 14.08 -0.43
C CYS A 9 2.13 14.02 0.59
N VAL A 10 1.95 13.42 1.77
CA VAL A 10 2.71 13.90 2.94
C VAL A 10 3.74 12.96 3.54
N ALA A 11 3.63 11.64 3.35
CA ALA A 11 4.69 10.73 3.80
C ALA A 11 6.00 10.88 2.98
N PHE A 12 5.94 11.37 1.73
CA PHE A 12 7.12 11.47 0.84
C PHE A 12 7.15 12.71 -0.09
N GLY A 13 6.35 13.75 0.17
CA GLY A 13 6.29 14.95 -0.68
C GLY A 13 7.41 15.99 -0.49
N ALA A 14 8.43 15.69 0.30
CA ALA A 14 9.68 16.44 0.25
C ALA A 14 10.65 15.64 -0.60
N LEU A 15 11.20 16.27 -1.65
CA LEU A 15 12.36 15.78 -2.39
C LEU A 15 13.33 15.10 -1.40
N PRO A 16 13.74 13.83 -1.62
CA PRO A 16 14.71 13.15 -0.76
C PRO A 16 15.93 14.04 -0.51
N SER A 17 16.33 14.86 -1.48
CA SER A 17 17.47 15.77 -1.41
C SER A 17 17.39 16.89 -0.36
N VAL A 18 16.21 17.28 0.13
CA VAL A 18 16.08 18.30 1.19
C VAL A 18 16.08 17.66 2.59
N ALA A 19 15.39 16.54 2.76
CA ALA A 19 15.44 15.75 4.00
C ALA A 19 16.83 15.13 4.23
N ILE A 20 17.50 14.66 3.17
CA ILE A 20 18.88 14.13 3.19
C ILE A 20 19.92 15.22 3.54
N ARG A 21 19.62 16.50 3.28
CA ARG A 21 20.50 17.61 3.73
C ARG A 21 20.29 17.94 5.20
N ALA A 22 19.04 17.96 5.68
CA ALA A 22 18.75 18.19 7.10
C ALA A 22 19.22 17.04 8.01
N SER A 23 19.17 15.79 7.54
CA SER A 23 19.69 14.63 8.26
C SER A 23 21.21 14.61 8.40
N ARG A 24 21.93 15.42 7.61
CA ARG A 24 23.40 15.50 7.66
C ARG A 24 23.92 16.32 8.85
N ASP A 25 23.11 17.23 9.37
CA ASP A 25 23.46 18.10 10.51
C ASP A 25 22.90 17.56 11.85
N PHE A 26 21.99 16.58 11.81
CA PHE A 26 21.47 15.86 12.98
C PHE A 26 22.38 14.68 13.38
N ALA A 27 23.68 14.96 13.57
CA ALA A 27 24.61 13.98 14.08
C ALA A 27 24.41 13.82 15.60
N THR A 28 23.45 12.98 16.00
CA THR A 28 23.47 12.40 17.35
C THR A 28 24.79 11.61 17.49
N SER A 29 25.53 11.85 18.57
CA SER A 29 26.71 11.07 18.93
C SER A 29 26.45 9.56 18.70
N ASN A 30 27.22 8.95 17.79
CA ASN A 30 27.05 7.56 17.35
C ASN A 30 27.31 6.54 18.49
N GLU A 31 27.83 7.00 19.63
CA GLU A 31 28.18 6.14 20.77
C GLU A 31 26.93 5.52 21.44
N ASP A 32 25.80 6.22 21.41
CA ASP A 32 24.57 5.80 22.12
C ASP A 32 23.50 5.16 21.21
N CYS A 33 23.81 4.90 19.93
CA CYS A 33 22.86 4.22 19.03
C CYS A 33 22.84 2.71 19.24
N TRP A 34 21.70 2.09 18.94
CA TRP A 34 21.48 0.67 19.17
C TRP A 34 22.45 -0.14 18.33
N GLY A 35 23.28 -0.95 18.99
CA GLY A 35 24.40 -1.65 18.36
C GLY A 35 24.11 -3.07 17.90
N ASN A 36 22.96 -3.62 18.29
CA ASN A 36 22.63 -5.02 18.14
C ASN A 36 21.58 -5.21 17.04
N TRP A 37 21.80 -6.13 16.11
CA TRP A 37 20.81 -6.47 15.08
C TRP A 37 19.72 -7.41 15.57
N THR A 38 19.73 -7.80 16.85
CA THR A 38 18.61 -8.51 17.46
C THR A 38 17.58 -7.54 18.02
N ALA A 39 16.33 -7.99 18.00
CA ALA A 39 15.24 -7.29 18.66
C ALA A 39 15.54 -7.08 20.15
N PRO A 40 15.09 -5.96 20.74
CA PRO A 40 15.23 -5.72 22.16
C PRO A 40 14.25 -6.58 22.97
N ASP A 41 14.60 -6.89 24.22
CA ASP A 41 13.83 -7.76 25.10
C ASP A 41 12.56 -7.10 25.67
N THR A 42 12.36 -5.80 25.47
CA THR A 42 11.18 -5.07 25.98
C THR A 42 10.66 -4.03 25.00
N LEU A 43 9.36 -3.76 25.08
CA LEU A 43 8.70 -2.72 24.29
C LEU A 43 9.25 -1.31 24.59
N ASP A 44 9.54 -1.00 25.86
CA ASP A 44 10.10 0.30 26.24
C ASP A 44 11.47 0.55 25.58
N THR A 45 12.31 -0.48 25.52
CA THR A 45 13.59 -0.41 24.82
C THR A 45 13.36 -0.22 23.31
N LEU A 46 12.42 -0.95 22.70
CA LEU A 46 12.07 -0.76 21.29
C LEU A 46 11.63 0.68 20.99
N ILE A 47 10.70 1.22 21.79
CA ILE A 47 10.22 2.60 21.66
C ILE A 47 11.39 3.59 21.80
N ALA A 48 12.25 3.40 22.79
CA ALA A 48 13.40 4.27 23.01
C ALA A 48 14.35 4.28 21.81
N ILE A 49 14.61 3.12 21.19
CA ILE A 49 15.45 3.00 19.99
C ILE A 49 14.79 3.71 18.80
N MET A 50 13.53 3.37 18.52
CA MET A 50 12.85 3.81 17.29
C MET A 50 12.53 5.29 17.30
N THR A 51 12.36 5.90 18.47
CA THR A 51 11.94 7.31 18.60
C THR A 51 13.03 8.27 19.03
N LYS A 52 14.26 7.78 19.24
CA LYS A 52 15.36 8.57 19.82
C LYS A 52 15.64 9.88 19.10
N SER A 53 15.66 9.83 17.77
CA SER A 53 15.99 10.97 16.91
C SER A 53 14.78 11.85 16.57
N MET A 54 13.57 11.44 16.96
CA MET A 54 12.31 12.11 16.58
C MET A 54 11.98 13.27 17.50
N GLU A 55 11.36 14.30 16.95
CA GLU A 55 10.74 15.39 17.67
C GLU A 55 9.52 14.91 18.48
N HIS A 56 9.06 15.72 19.42
CA HIS A 56 8.05 15.34 20.40
C HIS A 56 6.76 14.79 19.76
N GLN A 57 6.26 15.44 18.71
CA GLN A 57 4.99 15.03 18.09
C GLN A 57 5.12 13.68 17.38
N CYS A 58 6.12 13.53 16.49
CA CYS A 58 6.39 12.25 15.82
C CYS A 58 6.68 11.12 16.81
N ARG A 59 7.51 11.41 17.83
CA ARG A 59 7.82 10.46 18.92
C ARG A 59 6.56 9.96 19.60
N SER A 60 5.62 10.85 19.92
CA SER A 60 4.37 10.48 20.59
C SER A 60 3.51 9.57 19.72
N GLU A 61 3.39 9.87 18.42
CA GLU A 61 2.60 9.08 17.48
C GLU A 61 3.24 7.70 17.23
N VAL A 62 4.55 7.64 17.01
CA VAL A 62 5.28 6.37 16.84
C VAL A 62 5.27 5.52 18.11
N LYS A 63 5.37 6.16 19.28
CA LYS A 63 5.20 5.46 20.56
C LYS A 63 3.80 4.82 20.65
N GLY A 64 2.75 5.58 20.44
CA GLY A 64 1.38 5.06 20.51
C GLY A 64 1.08 4.01 19.44
N LEU A 65 1.73 4.10 18.28
CA LEU A 65 1.69 3.06 17.24
C LEU A 65 2.33 1.76 17.74
N LEU A 66 3.55 1.81 18.27
CA LEU A 66 4.25 0.62 18.80
C LEU A 66 3.47 -0.01 19.96
N GLU A 67 2.97 0.78 20.89
CA GLU A 67 2.13 0.31 22.01
C GLU A 67 0.85 -0.35 21.50
N GLY A 68 0.17 0.27 20.53
CA GLY A 68 -1.06 -0.26 19.96
C GLY A 68 -0.84 -1.57 19.19
N LEU A 69 0.18 -1.64 18.34
CA LEU A 69 0.47 -2.86 17.58
C LEU A 69 0.96 -3.99 18.47
N PHE A 70 1.75 -3.68 19.51
CA PHE A 70 2.19 -4.67 20.48
C PHE A 70 1.00 -5.24 21.26
N ALA A 71 0.08 -4.40 21.73
CA ALA A 71 -1.14 -4.85 22.41
C ALA A 71 -1.95 -5.80 21.53
N GLU A 72 -2.27 -5.39 20.29
CA GLU A 72 -3.01 -6.23 19.33
C GLU A 72 -2.26 -7.54 18.99
N CYS A 73 -0.93 -7.49 18.89
CA CYS A 73 -0.10 -8.68 18.71
C CYS A 73 -0.28 -9.69 19.85
N THR A 74 -0.13 -9.22 21.09
CA THR A 74 -0.21 -10.05 22.29
C THR A 74 -1.63 -10.56 22.57
N GLU A 75 -2.65 -9.85 22.12
CA GLU A 75 -4.05 -10.29 22.20
C GLU A 75 -4.37 -11.37 21.15
N THR A 76 -3.60 -11.45 20.07
CA THR A 76 -3.87 -12.46 19.04
C THR A 76 -3.38 -13.83 19.50
N GLU A 77 -4.31 -14.80 19.61
CA GLU A 77 -4.00 -16.18 20.02
C GLU A 77 -2.79 -16.71 19.24
N SER A 78 -1.83 -17.31 19.97
CA SER A 78 -0.60 -17.94 19.47
C SER A 78 0.68 -17.10 19.34
N SER A 79 0.72 -15.83 19.77
CA SER A 79 1.95 -15.02 19.69
C SER A 79 2.53 -14.73 21.08
N SER A 80 3.82 -15.01 21.26
CA SER A 80 4.56 -14.61 22.47
C SER A 80 4.98 -13.14 22.41
N GLU A 81 5.22 -12.51 23.55
CA GLU A 81 5.75 -11.13 23.60
C GLU A 81 7.08 -10.98 22.85
N GLU A 82 7.94 -12.00 22.92
CA GLU A 82 9.23 -12.03 22.21
C GLU A 82 9.03 -12.02 20.69
N GLU A 83 8.12 -12.85 20.17
CA GLU A 83 7.78 -12.86 18.74
C GLU A 83 7.18 -11.52 18.31
N CYS A 84 6.31 -10.91 19.12
CA CYS A 84 5.74 -9.59 18.86
C CYS A 84 6.82 -8.52 18.75
N LEU A 85 7.79 -8.49 19.67
CA LEU A 85 8.90 -7.54 19.64
C LEU A 85 9.79 -7.78 18.44
N HIS A 86 10.06 -9.04 18.08
CA HIS A 86 10.86 -9.38 16.92
C HIS A 86 10.22 -8.91 15.62
N ASP A 87 8.93 -9.19 15.41
CA ASP A 87 8.21 -8.77 14.22
C ASP A 87 8.10 -7.25 14.11
N LEU A 88 7.77 -6.55 15.21
CA LEU A 88 7.72 -5.09 15.23
C LEU A 88 9.10 -4.46 14.99
N PHE A 89 10.15 -5.02 15.58
CA PHE A 89 11.50 -4.57 15.33
C PHE A 89 11.86 -4.70 13.84
N GLY A 90 11.61 -5.87 13.24
CA GLY A 90 11.82 -6.15 11.82
C GLY A 90 11.14 -5.12 10.91
N TRP A 91 9.89 -4.77 11.21
CA TRP A 91 9.14 -3.76 10.45
C TRP A 91 9.81 -2.38 10.45
N PHE A 92 10.29 -1.92 11.61
CA PHE A 92 10.89 -0.59 11.73
C PHE A 92 12.33 -0.55 11.23
N ILE A 93 13.06 -1.67 11.21
CA ILE A 93 14.38 -1.72 10.58
C ILE A 93 14.33 -2.05 9.08
N GLY A 94 13.16 -2.38 8.54
CA GLY A 94 12.95 -2.63 7.12
C GLY A 94 13.32 -4.04 6.67
N GLU A 95 13.17 -5.03 7.56
CA GLU A 95 13.28 -6.44 7.15
C GLU A 95 12.13 -6.80 6.20
N ASN A 96 12.47 -7.42 5.07
CA ASN A 96 11.51 -7.88 4.07
C ASN A 96 10.78 -9.17 4.47
N ARG A 97 10.99 -9.68 5.69
CA ARG A 97 10.31 -10.88 6.19
C ARG A 97 9.10 -10.44 6.99
N LEU A 98 7.92 -10.75 6.43
CA LEU A 98 6.68 -10.62 7.14
C LEU A 98 6.54 -11.83 8.07
N GLY A 99 6.68 -11.61 9.37
CA GLY A 99 6.40 -12.61 10.39
C GLY A 99 4.90 -12.92 10.51
N GLY A 100 4.55 -13.81 11.44
CA GLY A 100 3.16 -14.20 11.70
C GLY A 100 2.28 -13.04 12.18
N LEU A 101 2.88 -11.97 12.69
CA LEU A 101 2.15 -10.78 13.10
C LEU A 101 1.56 -10.01 11.91
N ALA A 102 2.35 -9.87 10.85
CA ALA A 102 1.99 -9.11 9.67
C ALA A 102 0.71 -9.63 9.03
N SER A 103 0.61 -10.95 8.92
CA SER A 103 -0.50 -11.66 8.33
C SER A 103 -1.77 -11.62 9.16
N LYS A 104 -1.73 -11.24 10.45
CA LYS A 104 -2.91 -11.14 11.33
C LYS A 104 -3.41 -9.70 11.41
N LEU A 105 -2.51 -8.73 11.64
CA LEU A 105 -2.89 -7.32 11.79
C LEU A 105 -3.35 -6.68 10.49
N ALA A 106 -2.85 -7.15 9.35
CA ALA A 106 -3.13 -6.57 8.04
C ALA A 106 -4.32 -7.22 7.31
N LEU A 107 -5.03 -8.18 7.92
CA LEU A 107 -6.20 -8.81 7.30
C LEU A 107 -7.38 -7.85 7.25
N ALA A 108 -7.79 -7.50 6.04
CA ALA A 108 -9.01 -6.73 5.84
C ALA A 108 -10.23 -7.59 6.20
N PRO A 109 -11.34 -7.03 6.71
CA PRO A 109 -12.51 -7.82 7.06
C PRO A 109 -13.18 -8.47 5.84
N GLN A 110 -13.13 -7.84 4.67
CA GLN A 110 -13.62 -8.36 3.38
C GLN A 110 -12.46 -8.51 2.37
N GLU A 111 -12.76 -8.75 1.08
CA GLU A 111 -11.78 -8.58 0.02
C GLU A 111 -11.22 -7.16 0.08
N ALA A 112 -9.91 -7.03 0.06
CA ALA A 112 -9.22 -5.78 0.27
C ALA A 112 -9.07 -4.99 -1.04
N MET A 113 -9.25 -3.67 -0.94
CA MET A 113 -9.06 -2.71 -2.01
C MET A 113 -7.79 -1.89 -1.77
N LEU A 114 -6.96 -1.80 -2.81
CA LEU A 114 -5.80 -0.90 -2.88
C LEU A 114 -6.22 0.47 -3.42
N TRP A 115 -5.49 1.52 -3.07
CA TRP A 115 -5.83 2.86 -3.54
C TRP A 115 -4.64 3.83 -3.53
N ALA A 116 -4.71 4.87 -4.35
CA ALA A 116 -3.75 5.97 -4.31
C ALA A 116 -4.37 7.29 -4.78
N GLY A 117 -4.04 8.40 -4.11
CA GLY A 117 -4.38 9.75 -4.59
C GLY A 117 -5.72 10.32 -4.13
N PHE A 118 -6.26 9.85 -3.01
CA PHE A 118 -7.50 10.36 -2.42
C PHE A 118 -7.20 11.31 -1.27
N TYR A 119 -7.69 12.55 -1.32
CA TYR A 119 -7.43 13.56 -0.29
C TYR A 119 -8.55 14.58 -0.18
N ASP A 120 -8.65 15.19 1.00
CA ASP A 120 -9.55 16.32 1.21
C ASP A 120 -9.08 17.55 0.44
N GLY A 121 -10.01 18.18 -0.27
CA GLY A 121 -9.74 19.35 -1.11
C GLY A 121 -9.47 19.02 -2.59
N ASP A 122 -9.53 17.75 -3.00
CA ASP A 122 -9.61 17.41 -4.42
C ASP A 122 -10.85 18.10 -5.05
N PRO A 123 -10.70 18.82 -6.18
CA PRO A 123 -11.78 19.61 -6.77
C PRO A 123 -12.97 18.76 -7.24
N ARG A 124 -12.78 17.46 -7.44
CA ARG A 124 -13.82 16.51 -7.82
C ARG A 124 -14.46 15.82 -6.61
N GLY A 125 -14.03 16.15 -5.39
CA GLY A 125 -14.52 15.50 -4.17
C GLY A 125 -13.99 14.09 -3.96
N LEU A 126 -12.91 13.70 -4.66
CA LEU A 126 -12.25 12.40 -4.51
C LEU A 126 -11.40 12.35 -3.23
N ASN A 127 -12.07 12.14 -2.11
CA ASN A 127 -11.47 12.02 -0.78
C ASN A 127 -11.65 10.63 -0.17
N HIS A 128 -11.09 10.43 1.02
CA HIS A 128 -11.20 9.18 1.77
C HIS A 128 -12.65 8.76 2.07
N THR A 129 -13.54 9.72 2.31
CA THR A 129 -14.96 9.42 2.57
C THR A 129 -15.64 8.86 1.32
N ALA A 130 -15.37 9.45 0.15
CA ALA A 130 -15.87 8.95 -1.13
C ALA A 130 -15.34 7.54 -1.43
N LEU A 131 -14.03 7.33 -1.22
CA LEU A 131 -13.40 6.04 -1.41
C LEU A 131 -13.98 4.96 -0.48
N GLN A 132 -14.17 5.26 0.81
CA GLN A 132 -14.77 4.32 1.76
C GLN A 132 -16.22 3.98 1.42
N ARG A 133 -17.01 4.94 0.93
CA ARG A 133 -18.37 4.68 0.46
C ARG A 133 -18.35 3.75 -0.76
N PHE A 134 -17.46 4.03 -1.70
CA PHE A 134 -17.30 3.20 -2.89
C PHE A 134 -16.85 1.78 -2.56
N SER A 135 -15.89 1.61 -1.63
CA SER A 135 -15.44 0.27 -1.23
C SER A 135 -16.60 -0.57 -0.68
N ASN A 136 -17.48 0.05 0.12
CA ASN A 136 -18.69 -0.60 0.63
C ASN A 136 -19.66 -0.99 -0.49
N MET A 137 -19.79 -0.18 -1.55
CA MET A 137 -20.67 -0.48 -2.69
C MET A 137 -20.17 -1.68 -3.51
N VAL A 138 -18.84 -1.88 -3.59
CA VAL A 138 -18.23 -3.00 -4.32
C VAL A 138 -17.93 -4.22 -3.43
N ASP A 139 -18.48 -4.27 -2.20
CA ASP A 139 -18.26 -5.34 -1.22
C ASP A 139 -16.77 -5.60 -0.89
N THR A 140 -15.99 -4.51 -0.82
CA THR A 140 -14.57 -4.53 -0.43
C THR A 140 -14.28 -3.63 0.76
N SER A 141 -13.13 -3.84 1.38
CA SER A 141 -12.61 -2.99 2.44
C SER A 141 -11.31 -2.32 2.02
N ILE A 142 -11.20 -1.00 2.19
CA ILE A 142 -9.90 -0.33 2.03
C ILE A 142 -8.93 -0.86 3.10
N VAL A 143 -7.74 -1.29 2.67
CA VAL A 143 -6.73 -1.91 3.55
C VAL A 143 -6.41 -1.07 4.78
N HIS A 144 -6.31 0.24 4.59
CA HIS A 144 -6.27 1.22 5.66
C HIS A 144 -7.47 2.18 5.48
N PRO A 145 -8.31 2.39 6.52
CA PRO A 145 -8.11 1.99 7.91
C PRO A 145 -8.85 0.70 8.34
N SER A 146 -9.39 -0.12 7.42
CA SER A 146 -10.33 -1.20 7.83
C SER A 146 -9.69 -2.36 8.60
N THR A 147 -8.37 -2.56 8.48
CA THR A 147 -7.59 -3.59 9.17
C THR A 147 -7.27 -3.21 10.63
N ILE A 148 -6.84 -4.17 11.47
CA ILE A 148 -6.37 -3.85 12.82
C ILE A 148 -5.18 -2.88 12.75
N LEU A 149 -4.19 -3.20 11.91
CA LEU A 149 -3.06 -2.32 11.60
C LEU A 149 -3.52 -0.92 11.19
N GLY A 150 -4.48 -0.85 10.26
CA GLY A 150 -5.02 0.41 9.77
C GLY A 150 -5.69 1.25 10.86
N LYS A 151 -6.46 0.62 11.75
CA LYS A 151 -7.11 1.29 12.90
C LYS A 151 -6.09 1.80 13.91
N VAL A 152 -5.05 1.03 14.21
CA VAL A 152 -3.99 1.47 15.13
C VAL A 152 -3.24 2.66 14.54
N VAL A 153 -2.94 2.64 13.25
CA VAL A 153 -2.32 3.79 12.56
C VAL A 153 -3.22 5.02 12.60
N GLN A 154 -4.52 4.86 12.30
CA GLN A 154 -5.49 5.96 12.34
C GLN A 154 -5.65 6.55 13.75
N LYS A 155 -5.67 5.70 14.78
CA LYS A 155 -5.71 6.13 16.19
C LYS A 155 -4.49 6.99 16.56
N ASN A 156 -3.36 6.76 15.89
CA ASN A 156 -2.12 7.52 16.05
C ASN A 156 -1.93 8.58 14.96
N ASN A 157 -3.05 9.14 14.48
CA ASN A 157 -3.09 10.31 13.58
C ASN A 157 -2.32 10.09 12.28
N ASP A 158 -2.31 8.85 11.77
CA ASP A 158 -1.64 8.46 10.51
C ASP A 158 -0.16 8.86 10.44
N LEU A 159 0.49 9.00 11.60
CA LEU A 159 1.86 9.48 11.77
C LEU A 159 2.11 10.88 11.16
N LEU A 160 1.09 11.74 11.09
CA LEU A 160 1.19 13.08 10.49
C LEU A 160 2.20 13.99 11.20
N GLY A 161 2.42 13.80 12.50
CA GLY A 161 3.44 14.47 13.30
C GLY A 161 4.87 14.11 12.92
N CYS A 162 5.08 13.04 12.15
CA CYS A 162 6.38 12.66 11.60
C CYS A 162 6.71 13.37 10.27
N ARG A 163 5.79 14.17 9.72
CA ARG A 163 6.05 14.90 8.49
C ARG A 163 7.18 15.91 8.69
N GLY A 164 8.24 15.75 7.89
CA GLY A 164 9.35 16.70 7.89
C GLY A 164 10.25 16.57 9.10
N ASP A 165 9.97 15.62 10.00
CA ASP A 165 10.84 15.25 11.11
C ASP A 165 12.07 14.51 10.55
N PRO A 166 13.29 15.06 10.69
CA PRO A 166 14.50 14.39 10.21
C PRO A 166 14.74 13.03 10.88
N GLY A 167 14.29 12.87 12.13
CA GLY A 167 14.39 11.64 12.92
C GLY A 167 13.47 10.52 12.44
N ALA A 168 12.36 10.84 11.76
CA ALA A 168 11.49 9.84 11.14
C ALA A 168 12.21 9.04 10.03
N SER A 169 13.21 9.67 9.40
CA SER A 169 14.03 9.12 8.32
C SER A 169 15.46 8.77 8.76
N THR A 170 15.82 9.05 10.02
CA THR A 170 17.18 8.85 10.56
C THR A 170 17.12 7.97 11.82
N PRO A 171 17.40 6.67 11.71
CA PRO A 171 17.39 5.80 12.86
C PRO A 171 18.66 5.96 13.69
N CYS A 172 18.54 5.61 14.97
CA CYS A 172 19.68 5.52 15.86
C CYS A 172 20.15 4.05 15.97
N PHE A 173 20.75 3.54 14.89
CA PHE A 173 21.26 2.17 14.79
C PHE A 173 22.71 2.14 14.31
N LYS A 174 23.59 1.39 14.97
CA LYS A 174 25.00 1.25 14.55
C LYS A 174 25.08 0.31 13.35
N GLY A 175 25.77 0.74 12.30
CA GLY A 175 25.91 -0.03 11.06
C GLY A 175 24.79 0.18 10.04
N TRP A 176 23.87 1.11 10.32
CA TRP A 176 22.90 1.60 9.35
C TRP A 176 23.59 2.14 8.09
N ARG A 177 23.03 1.83 6.92
CA ARG A 177 23.61 2.15 5.61
C ARG A 177 22.90 3.34 4.98
N MET A 178 23.56 3.94 3.99
CA MET A 178 23.06 5.09 3.24
C MET A 178 21.71 4.85 2.53
N TRP A 179 21.37 3.60 2.23
CA TRP A 179 20.17 3.23 1.48
C TRP A 179 18.94 3.03 2.36
N ASP A 180 19.15 2.96 3.66
CA ASP A 180 18.11 2.61 4.60
C ASP A 180 17.27 3.85 4.93
N LYS A 181 15.95 3.71 4.91
CA LYS A 181 15.03 4.85 4.77
C LYS A 181 14.50 5.42 6.09
N GLY A 182 14.92 4.84 7.22
CA GLY A 182 14.52 5.23 8.57
C GLY A 182 13.24 4.55 9.07
N PRO A 183 12.97 4.68 10.39
CA PRO A 183 12.00 3.86 11.09
C PRO A 183 10.57 3.99 10.56
N VAL A 184 10.12 5.22 10.29
CA VAL A 184 8.74 5.47 9.83
C VAL A 184 8.55 5.02 8.39
N VAL A 185 9.56 5.23 7.54
CA VAL A 185 9.50 4.80 6.13
C VAL A 185 9.52 3.27 6.02
N ASN A 186 10.35 2.63 6.83
CA ASN A 186 10.43 1.18 6.90
C ASN A 186 9.12 0.58 7.44
N PHE A 187 8.55 1.18 8.49
CA PHE A 187 7.22 0.79 8.99
C PHE A 187 6.17 0.82 7.88
N TRP A 188 6.03 1.93 7.15
CA TRP A 188 5.06 2.03 6.06
C TRP A 188 5.35 1.05 4.92
N THR A 189 6.62 0.79 4.65
CA THR A 189 7.03 -0.25 3.70
C THR A 189 6.51 -1.61 4.14
N GLY A 190 6.82 -2.04 5.37
CA GLY A 190 6.36 -3.32 5.92
C GLY A 190 4.84 -3.43 6.04
N ALA A 191 4.17 -2.37 6.51
CA ALA A 191 2.71 -2.32 6.62
C ALA A 191 2.02 -2.52 5.25
N SER A 192 2.54 -1.88 4.21
CA SER A 192 1.98 -1.97 2.86
C SER A 192 2.18 -3.36 2.25
N GLN A 193 3.35 -3.96 2.48
CA GLN A 193 3.61 -5.35 2.08
C GLN A 193 2.68 -6.32 2.83
N ALA A 194 2.49 -6.10 4.14
CA ALA A 194 1.61 -6.91 4.97
C ALA A 194 0.16 -6.91 4.47
N PHE A 195 -0.35 -5.77 3.99
CA PHE A 195 -1.70 -5.70 3.41
C PHE A 195 -1.85 -6.64 2.21
N VAL A 196 -0.87 -6.65 1.30
CA VAL A 196 -0.93 -7.51 0.11
C VAL A 196 -0.73 -8.98 0.47
N HIS A 197 0.17 -9.29 1.39
CA HIS A 197 0.32 -10.65 1.91
C HIS A 197 -0.98 -11.15 2.56
N GLY A 198 -1.70 -10.28 3.29
CA GLY A 198 -3.01 -10.57 3.84
C GLY A 198 -4.05 -10.95 2.77
N MET A 199 -4.02 -10.29 1.60
CA MET A 199 -4.86 -10.66 0.45
C MET A 199 -4.50 -12.07 -0.07
N ALA A 200 -3.21 -12.36 -0.18
CA ALA A 200 -2.71 -13.64 -0.66
C ALA A 200 -3.08 -14.80 0.27
N LEU A 201 -2.93 -14.61 1.58
CA LEU A 201 -3.34 -15.59 2.60
C LEU A 201 -4.84 -15.87 2.60
N LYS A 202 -5.66 -14.84 2.35
CA LYS A 202 -7.11 -15.02 2.16
C LYS A 202 -7.48 -15.66 0.82
N LYS A 203 -6.50 -15.91 -0.06
CA LYS A 203 -6.71 -16.36 -1.44
C LYS A 203 -7.73 -15.48 -2.16
N GLN A 204 -7.61 -14.17 -1.98
CA GLN A 204 -8.55 -13.21 -2.54
C GLN A 204 -8.71 -13.41 -4.05
N SER A 205 -9.95 -13.44 -4.53
CA SER A 205 -10.25 -13.82 -5.91
C SER A 205 -9.99 -12.69 -6.90
N SER A 206 -10.07 -11.46 -6.41
CA SER A 206 -9.86 -10.22 -7.15
C SER A 206 -8.99 -9.24 -6.38
N VAL A 207 -8.33 -8.31 -7.05
CA VAL A 207 -7.71 -7.14 -6.41
C VAL A 207 -8.19 -5.91 -7.15
N VAL A 208 -8.92 -5.04 -6.45
CA VAL A 208 -9.36 -3.76 -6.98
C VAL A 208 -8.39 -2.67 -6.52
N ALA A 209 -7.85 -1.92 -7.47
CA ALA A 209 -7.03 -0.74 -7.20
C ALA A 209 -7.69 0.52 -7.77
N VAL A 210 -8.04 1.47 -6.90
CA VAL A 210 -8.63 2.76 -7.31
C VAL A 210 -7.57 3.86 -7.28
N LEU A 211 -7.29 4.48 -8.43
CA LEU A 211 -6.10 5.31 -8.63
C LEU A 211 -6.49 6.71 -9.12
N ASN A 212 -6.07 7.73 -8.38
CA ASN A 212 -6.24 9.15 -8.70
C ASN A 212 -4.88 9.88 -8.64
N LYS A 213 -3.88 9.36 -9.36
CA LYS A 213 -2.54 9.95 -9.44
C LYS A 213 -2.02 10.02 -10.86
N GLY A 214 -1.21 11.03 -11.15
CA GLY A 214 -0.58 11.22 -12.45
C GLY A 214 0.49 10.18 -12.75
N LEU A 215 0.72 9.89 -14.03
CA LEU A 215 1.78 8.96 -14.44
C LEU A 215 3.13 9.66 -14.68
N HIS A 216 3.18 10.99 -14.69
CA HIS A 216 4.43 11.70 -14.95
C HIS A 216 5.18 11.99 -13.65
N ARG A 217 6.49 11.67 -13.61
CA ARG A 217 7.32 11.83 -12.40
C ARG A 217 7.44 13.28 -11.90
N MET A 218 7.26 14.24 -12.80
CA MET A 218 7.31 15.67 -12.46
C MET A 218 5.97 16.20 -11.93
N GLU A 219 4.90 15.41 -11.96
CA GLU A 219 3.64 15.79 -11.33
C GLU A 219 3.81 15.74 -9.81
N GLU A 220 3.30 16.76 -9.12
CA GLU A 220 3.29 16.82 -7.65
C GLU A 220 2.63 15.58 -7.03
N TRP A 221 1.65 14.99 -7.74
CA TRP A 221 0.88 13.83 -7.31
C TRP A 221 1.15 12.62 -8.22
N SER A 222 2.43 12.31 -8.41
CA SER A 222 2.90 11.17 -9.22
C SER A 222 2.58 9.82 -8.56
N LEU A 223 2.05 8.88 -9.37
CA LEU A 223 1.83 7.49 -9.00
C LEU A 223 3.15 6.77 -8.74
N LEU A 224 4.21 7.13 -9.47
CA LEU A 224 5.53 6.51 -9.36
C LEU A 224 6.18 6.72 -7.99
N ASP A 225 5.72 7.71 -7.25
CA ASP A 225 6.19 8.04 -5.90
C ASP A 225 5.18 7.60 -4.82
N SER A 226 4.15 6.84 -5.21
CA SER A 226 3.13 6.32 -4.29
C SER A 226 3.57 5.03 -3.59
N VAL A 227 2.90 4.76 -2.47
CA VAL A 227 3.02 3.50 -1.73
C VAL A 227 2.59 2.31 -2.59
N PHE A 228 1.45 2.44 -3.27
CA PHE A 228 0.95 1.47 -4.23
C PHE A 228 2.03 1.03 -5.22
N TRP A 229 2.70 1.99 -5.87
CA TRP A 229 3.68 1.70 -6.92
C TRP A 229 4.98 1.08 -6.40
N ASN A 230 5.46 1.53 -5.24
CA ASN A 230 6.78 1.17 -4.73
C ASN A 230 6.78 -0.05 -3.82
N TYR A 231 5.64 -0.39 -3.21
CA TYR A 231 5.57 -1.41 -2.16
C TYR A 231 4.46 -2.42 -2.42
N GLU A 232 3.21 -1.99 -2.59
CA GLU A 232 2.08 -2.91 -2.72
C GLU A 232 2.14 -3.68 -4.05
N LEU A 233 2.37 -2.97 -5.17
CA LEU A 233 2.38 -3.59 -6.50
C LEU A 233 3.56 -4.57 -6.69
N PRO A 234 4.81 -4.26 -6.28
CA PRO A 234 5.89 -5.24 -6.26
C PRO A 234 5.57 -6.46 -5.40
N THR A 235 5.01 -6.28 -4.21
CA THR A 235 4.63 -7.41 -3.35
C THR A 235 3.54 -8.25 -3.96
N LEU A 236 2.58 -7.65 -4.67
CA LEU A 236 1.57 -8.39 -5.43
C LEU A 236 2.23 -9.29 -6.48
N GLY A 237 3.25 -8.77 -7.17
CA GLY A 237 4.05 -9.56 -8.12
C GLY A 237 4.77 -10.73 -7.45
N ASP A 238 5.38 -10.50 -6.27
CA ASP A 238 6.06 -11.55 -5.50
C ASP A 238 5.08 -12.66 -5.05
N GLU A 239 3.92 -12.30 -4.50
CA GLU A 239 2.88 -13.25 -4.07
C GLU A 239 2.29 -14.06 -5.23
N ILE A 240 2.20 -13.47 -6.42
CA ILE A 240 1.78 -14.16 -7.64
C ILE A 240 2.89 -15.09 -8.16
N ALA A 241 4.16 -14.70 -8.01
CA ALA A 241 5.29 -15.50 -8.44
C ALA A 241 5.54 -16.71 -7.52
N GLU A 242 5.21 -16.59 -6.24
CA GLU A 242 5.43 -17.65 -5.26
C GLU A 242 4.56 -18.88 -5.58
N MET A 243 5.21 -19.92 -6.12
CA MET A 243 4.54 -21.16 -6.55
C MET A 243 4.32 -22.17 -5.41
N SER A 244 4.99 -21.99 -4.27
CA SER A 244 5.09 -23.01 -3.22
C SER A 244 4.04 -22.90 -2.12
N HIS A 245 3.42 -21.73 -1.92
CA HIS A 245 2.62 -21.47 -0.72
C HIS A 245 1.21 -20.88 -0.94
N SER A 246 0.91 -20.28 -2.11
CA SER A 246 -0.40 -19.67 -2.34
C SER A 246 -0.95 -19.98 -3.74
N ASP A 247 -2.20 -20.46 -3.81
CA ASP A 247 -3.00 -20.48 -5.06
C ASP A 247 -3.46 -19.05 -5.44
N PHE A 248 -2.73 -18.02 -4.99
CA PHE A 248 -3.16 -16.65 -5.10
C PHE A 248 -2.94 -16.13 -6.52
N ARG A 249 -4.01 -16.18 -7.31
CA ARG A 249 -4.02 -15.74 -8.71
C ARG A 249 -5.23 -14.84 -8.93
N PRO A 250 -5.24 -13.63 -8.35
CA PRO A 250 -6.40 -12.76 -8.38
C PRO A 250 -6.67 -12.25 -9.81
N GLN A 251 -7.89 -11.79 -10.07
CA GLN A 251 -8.16 -10.87 -11.18
C GLN A 251 -7.80 -9.45 -10.75
N LEU A 252 -6.84 -8.80 -11.44
CA LEU A 252 -6.50 -7.40 -11.17
C LEU A 252 -7.45 -6.48 -11.94
N LEU A 253 -8.09 -5.55 -11.23
CA LEU A 253 -8.97 -4.53 -11.78
C LEU A 253 -8.51 -3.15 -11.31
N LEU A 254 -8.26 -2.27 -12.27
CA LEU A 254 -7.85 -0.89 -12.04
C LEU A 254 -9.04 0.03 -12.31
N VAL A 255 -9.26 1.00 -11.42
CA VAL A 255 -10.17 2.13 -11.66
C VAL A 255 -9.30 3.37 -11.77
N ASP A 256 -9.08 3.85 -13.00
CA ASP A 256 -8.20 4.97 -13.28
C ASP A 256 -8.98 6.28 -13.36
N MET A 257 -9.01 7.01 -12.24
CA MET A 257 -9.69 8.29 -12.12
C MET A 257 -9.05 9.40 -12.95
N ARG A 258 -7.91 9.15 -13.64
CA ARG A 258 -7.21 10.14 -14.47
C ARG A 258 -7.41 9.91 -15.97
N GLY A 259 -8.08 8.82 -16.37
CA GLY A 259 -8.38 8.57 -17.77
C GLY A 259 -7.15 8.15 -18.59
N THR A 260 -6.27 7.33 -18.03
CA THR A 260 -5.00 6.90 -18.63
C THR A 260 -4.84 5.38 -18.73
N CYS A 261 -5.95 4.64 -18.78
CA CYS A 261 -5.95 3.17 -18.62
C CYS A 261 -4.98 2.42 -19.53
N GLU A 262 -4.87 2.80 -20.82
CA GLU A 262 -3.96 2.13 -21.76
C GLU A 262 -2.50 2.18 -21.27
N LYS A 263 -2.03 3.37 -20.87
CA LYS A 263 -0.67 3.58 -20.40
C LYS A 263 -0.46 3.02 -19.00
N LEU A 264 -1.41 3.24 -18.11
CA LEU A 264 -1.38 2.73 -16.74
C LEU A 264 -1.27 1.21 -16.74
N THR A 265 -2.07 0.52 -17.56
CA THR A 265 -2.08 -0.94 -17.59
C THR A 265 -0.76 -1.51 -18.11
N LEU A 266 -0.17 -0.89 -19.14
CA LEU A 266 1.16 -1.27 -19.63
C LEU A 266 2.22 -1.16 -18.53
N TRP A 267 2.19 -0.07 -17.79
CA TRP A 267 3.14 0.22 -16.73
C TRP A 267 2.97 -0.71 -15.52
N VAL A 268 1.72 -0.95 -15.10
CA VAL A 268 1.41 -1.89 -14.02
C VAL A 268 1.83 -3.30 -14.38
N ALA A 269 1.55 -3.76 -15.61
CA ALA A 269 1.98 -5.07 -16.09
C ALA A 269 3.50 -5.21 -16.06
N GLY A 270 4.23 -4.23 -16.62
CA GLY A 270 5.69 -4.23 -16.59
C GLY A 270 6.26 -4.23 -15.17
N ARG A 271 5.65 -3.47 -14.26
CA ARG A 271 6.09 -3.39 -12.86
C ARG A 271 5.86 -4.69 -12.08
N LEU A 272 4.81 -5.43 -12.40
CA LEU A 272 4.59 -6.78 -11.86
C LEU A 272 5.59 -7.77 -12.45
N GLU A 273 5.86 -7.72 -13.76
CA GLU A 273 6.81 -8.58 -14.47
C GLU A 273 8.28 -8.35 -14.02
N ASP A 274 8.63 -7.16 -13.51
CA ASP A 274 9.95 -6.88 -12.91
C ASP A 274 10.28 -7.85 -11.76
N ARG A 275 9.28 -8.47 -11.13
CA ARG A 275 9.43 -9.38 -9.99
C ARG A 275 9.73 -10.80 -10.44
N ASP A 276 8.91 -11.31 -11.35
CA ASP A 276 9.14 -12.58 -12.06
C ASP A 276 8.43 -12.54 -13.41
N MET A 277 9.21 -12.26 -14.45
CA MET A 277 8.70 -12.11 -15.82
C MET A 277 7.95 -13.35 -16.31
N ILE A 278 8.36 -14.56 -15.91
CA ILE A 278 7.78 -15.81 -16.41
C ILE A 278 6.47 -16.08 -15.69
N SER A 279 6.50 -16.15 -14.36
CA SER A 279 5.35 -16.53 -13.55
C SER A 279 4.23 -15.50 -13.66
N VAL A 280 4.58 -14.21 -13.57
CA VAL A 280 3.63 -13.10 -13.70
C VAL A 280 3.15 -12.98 -15.14
N GLY A 281 4.03 -13.10 -16.14
CA GLY A 281 3.64 -13.03 -17.56
C GLY A 281 2.63 -14.13 -17.93
N VAL A 282 2.83 -15.36 -17.45
CA VAL A 282 1.85 -16.45 -17.63
C VAL A 282 0.53 -16.13 -16.94
N TRP A 283 0.55 -15.59 -15.72
CA TRP A 283 -0.68 -15.18 -15.04
C TRP A 283 -1.42 -14.07 -15.81
N LEU A 284 -0.74 -13.01 -16.23
CA LEU A 284 -1.32 -11.90 -17.01
C LEU A 284 -1.90 -12.37 -18.36
N SER A 285 -1.30 -13.38 -18.99
CA SER A 285 -1.83 -13.96 -20.22
C SER A 285 -3.18 -14.66 -20.01
N ARG A 286 -3.41 -15.23 -18.81
CA ARG A 286 -4.64 -15.95 -18.44
C ARG A 286 -5.68 -15.04 -17.80
N LYS A 287 -5.22 -14.06 -17.02
CA LYS A 287 -6.04 -13.05 -16.33
C LYS A 287 -5.53 -11.65 -16.71
N PRO A 288 -5.91 -11.16 -17.90
CA PRO A 288 -5.54 -9.82 -18.33
C PRO A 288 -6.06 -8.77 -17.35
N ILE A 289 -5.33 -7.67 -17.21
CA ILE A 289 -5.75 -6.55 -16.35
C ILE A 289 -7.02 -5.92 -16.93
N ILE A 290 -8.01 -5.71 -16.07
CA ILE A 290 -9.21 -4.93 -16.40
C ILE A 290 -8.94 -3.49 -15.97
N CYS A 291 -9.26 -2.50 -16.79
CA CYS A 291 -9.07 -1.09 -16.42
C CYS A 291 -10.27 -0.23 -16.82
N PHE A 292 -10.95 0.36 -15.84
CA PHE A 292 -12.00 1.33 -16.07
C PHE A 292 -11.42 2.74 -16.20
N ASP A 293 -11.55 3.27 -17.42
CA ASP A 293 -11.04 4.58 -17.78
C ASP A 293 -12.03 5.65 -17.33
N CYS A 294 -11.68 6.39 -16.28
CA CYS A 294 -12.54 7.36 -15.61
C CYS A 294 -12.00 8.77 -15.83
N ALA A 295 -12.03 9.25 -17.08
CA ALA A 295 -11.58 10.60 -17.40
C ALA A 295 -12.42 11.68 -16.69
N GLU A 296 -11.87 12.88 -16.56
CA GLU A 296 -12.51 13.98 -15.83
C GLU A 296 -13.94 14.26 -16.35
N GLY A 297 -14.91 14.24 -15.44
CA GLY A 297 -16.34 14.44 -15.75
C GLY A 297 -17.06 13.23 -16.36
N GLN A 298 -16.39 12.07 -16.50
CA GLN A 298 -17.01 10.86 -17.07
C GLN A 298 -17.42 9.83 -16.02
N CYS A 299 -16.80 9.84 -14.85
CA CYS A 299 -17.08 8.88 -13.79
C CYS A 299 -16.94 9.51 -12.41
N ASP A 300 -17.88 9.14 -11.54
CA ASP A 300 -17.84 9.39 -10.11
C ASP A 300 -17.69 8.06 -9.36
N LEU A 301 -17.27 8.13 -8.10
CA LEU A 301 -17.26 6.99 -7.19
C LEU A 301 -18.67 6.72 -6.67
N ASP A 302 -19.55 6.25 -7.56
CA ASP A 302 -20.98 6.07 -7.33
C ASP A 302 -21.46 4.62 -7.55
N ASP A 303 -22.77 4.40 -7.36
CA ASP A 303 -23.41 3.09 -7.53
C ASP A 303 -23.27 2.56 -8.97
N ALA A 304 -23.23 3.43 -9.98
CA ALA A 304 -23.14 3.03 -11.37
C ALA A 304 -21.75 2.47 -11.70
N LEU A 305 -20.68 3.13 -11.26
CA LEU A 305 -19.33 2.60 -11.37
C LEU A 305 -19.17 1.33 -10.51
N ALA A 306 -19.72 1.32 -9.30
CA ALA A 306 -19.64 0.16 -8.41
C ALA A 306 -20.30 -1.09 -9.03
N ALA A 307 -21.49 -0.94 -9.62
CA ALA A 307 -22.17 -2.02 -10.34
C ALA A 307 -21.34 -2.56 -11.52
N ARG A 308 -20.66 -1.68 -12.26
CA ARG A 308 -19.75 -2.10 -13.35
C ARG A 308 -18.56 -2.90 -12.81
N VAL A 309 -17.97 -2.46 -11.70
CA VAL A 309 -16.87 -3.18 -11.03
C VAL A 309 -17.34 -4.56 -10.58
N ARG A 310 -18.44 -4.65 -9.84
CA ARG A 310 -19.01 -5.92 -9.35
C ARG A 310 -19.32 -6.89 -10.49
N SER A 311 -19.96 -6.39 -11.54
CA SER A 311 -20.27 -7.17 -12.74
C SER A 311 -19.00 -7.75 -13.38
N CYS A 312 -17.93 -6.95 -13.52
CA CYS A 312 -16.68 -7.42 -14.10
C CYS A 312 -15.88 -8.40 -13.24
N LEU A 313 -16.12 -8.38 -11.93
CA LEU A 313 -15.55 -9.34 -10.99
C LEU A 313 -16.41 -10.61 -10.86
N GLY A 314 -17.60 -10.65 -11.47
CA GLY A 314 -18.52 -11.77 -11.35
C GLY A 314 -19.14 -11.90 -9.94
N ILE A 315 -19.19 -10.79 -9.19
CA ILE A 315 -19.75 -10.75 -7.83
C ILE A 315 -21.29 -10.75 -7.86
N ASP A 316 -21.89 -10.21 -8.92
CA ASP A 316 -23.34 -10.16 -9.05
C ASP A 316 -23.89 -11.45 -9.67
N ASP A 317 -24.58 -12.27 -8.87
CA ASP A 317 -25.38 -13.46 -9.25
C ASP A 317 -26.63 -13.12 -10.11
N SER A 318 -26.53 -12.12 -11.00
CA SER A 318 -27.67 -11.62 -11.77
C SER A 318 -27.97 -12.48 -13.00
N SER A 319 -28.68 -13.57 -12.73
CA SER A 319 -29.54 -14.34 -13.64
C SER A 319 -30.66 -13.51 -14.32
N SER A 320 -30.51 -12.19 -14.50
CA SER A 320 -31.60 -11.33 -15.00
C SER A 320 -31.21 -10.12 -15.87
N SER A 321 -29.98 -9.98 -16.35
CA SER A 321 -29.70 -9.00 -17.41
C SER A 321 -28.94 -9.63 -18.58
N SER A 322 -29.52 -9.58 -19.78
CA SER A 322 -29.00 -10.21 -20.99
C SER A 322 -27.91 -9.39 -21.70
N VAL A 323 -27.33 -8.40 -21.02
CA VAL A 323 -26.21 -7.60 -21.52
C VAL A 323 -25.28 -7.27 -20.35
N SER A 324 -24.37 -8.20 -20.04
CA SER A 324 -23.25 -7.88 -19.14
C SER A 324 -22.42 -6.77 -19.80
N PRO A 325 -22.13 -5.66 -19.11
CA PRO A 325 -21.28 -4.61 -19.67
C PRO A 325 -19.92 -5.19 -20.06
N SER A 326 -19.42 -4.85 -21.25
CA SER A 326 -18.12 -5.30 -21.73
C SER A 326 -17.02 -4.79 -20.79
N CYS A 327 -16.35 -5.73 -20.11
CA CYS A 327 -15.22 -5.40 -19.24
C CYS A 327 -14.00 -5.08 -20.10
N PRO A 328 -13.46 -3.84 -20.06
CA PRO A 328 -12.29 -3.45 -20.85
C PRO A 328 -11.07 -4.24 -20.39
N ARG A 329 -10.61 -5.19 -21.22
CA ARG A 329 -9.44 -6.03 -20.93
C ARG A 329 -8.28 -5.60 -21.81
N PHE A 330 -7.12 -5.43 -21.20
CA PHE A 330 -5.89 -5.09 -21.91
C PHE A 330 -4.98 -6.29 -21.95
N VAL A 331 -4.72 -6.79 -23.16
CA VAL A 331 -3.81 -7.92 -23.38
C VAL A 331 -2.50 -7.39 -23.97
N LYS A 332 -1.38 -7.74 -23.33
CA LYS A 332 -0.05 -7.50 -23.88
C LYS A 332 0.22 -8.54 -24.96
N THR A 333 0.31 -8.12 -26.22
CA THR A 333 0.75 -8.99 -27.31
C THR A 333 2.27 -9.02 -27.37
N LEU A 334 2.87 -10.19 -27.14
CA LEU A 334 4.32 -10.40 -27.28
C LEU A 334 4.73 -10.21 -28.76
N GLY A 335 5.44 -9.12 -29.07
CA GLY A 335 5.96 -8.80 -30.40
C GLY A 335 6.96 -7.64 -30.36
N MET A 336 7.79 -7.48 -31.41
CA MET A 336 8.92 -6.52 -31.48
C MET A 336 8.55 -5.04 -31.24
N ASN A 337 7.26 -4.70 -31.16
CA ASN A 337 6.75 -3.45 -30.64
C ASN A 337 5.72 -3.79 -29.55
N ASP A 338 6.10 -3.73 -28.27
CA ASP A 338 5.19 -3.90 -27.15
C ASP A 338 4.02 -2.89 -27.28
N ARG A 339 2.86 -3.35 -27.72
CA ARG A 339 1.60 -2.61 -27.73
C ARG A 339 0.57 -3.42 -26.96
N MET A 340 -0.24 -2.74 -26.14
CA MET A 340 -1.44 -3.35 -25.60
C MET A 340 -2.57 -3.20 -26.59
N ILE A 341 -3.39 -4.24 -26.72
CA ILE A 341 -4.61 -4.20 -27.51
C ILE A 341 -5.77 -4.26 -26.52
N LEU A 342 -6.69 -3.31 -26.62
CA LEU A 342 -7.99 -3.41 -25.97
C LEU A 342 -8.73 -4.58 -26.61
N VAL A 343 -8.97 -5.63 -25.84
CA VAL A 343 -9.78 -6.76 -26.25
C VAL A 343 -11.13 -6.60 -25.57
N GLU A 344 -12.15 -6.27 -26.36
CA GLU A 344 -13.52 -6.42 -25.89
C GLU A 344 -13.76 -7.93 -25.69
N GLY A 345 -14.05 -8.34 -24.45
CA GLY A 345 -14.18 -9.75 -24.10
C GLY A 345 -15.30 -10.45 -24.90
N PRO A 346 -15.14 -11.73 -25.29
CA PRO A 346 -16.22 -12.49 -25.91
C PRO A 346 -17.28 -12.86 -24.86
N HIS A 347 -18.54 -12.87 -25.32
CA HIS A 347 -19.74 -13.23 -24.56
C HIS A 347 -19.71 -14.62 -23.93
#